data_AF-A0A8T4R7I1-F1
#
_entry.id   AF-A0A8T4R7I1-F1
#
_cell.length_a   1.000
_cell.length_b   1.000
_cell.length_c   1.000
_cell.angle_alpha   90.00
_cell.angle_beta   90.00
_cell.angle_gamma   90.00
#
_symmetry.space_group_name_H-M   'P 1'
#
loop_
_entity.id
_entity.type
_entity.pdbx_description
1 polymer ?
#
loop_
_entity_poly.entity_id
_entity_poly.type
_entity_poly.pdbx_seq_one_letter_code
_entity_poly.pdbx_strand_id
1 'polypeptide(L)'
;MRRKIVTCLLLVIVFGLLLVACSPSDGALSGEATKKAAPSSQQSETKTHYGYVFTLNPNTLKINSIYPYTQNQKVTSALKKYKSLYKKEPEYTFVLENNKQKDSVSFSPETVSIVEDFQNKENRLVSYDRVSKENIFVYLTRTSPLNLNKDVIITIKNKENRVISKNTYSNKITTKLITPKEPSNEEIYFNSLCPNLQEVFQGHNRFGDQRINLIFVGHGYNRDSSGQLEFVSHLSQLIDKEGIGFTPPAQDTDSSTPTTAKTVGYNMAGIMTHGLFGEWPFIGNSNLFNFWYEDMPAPRIVMPFEEEEAPPLCETRPASDYTCSFPNTFVANIINTPCQGNARFEGQSYVSLPLPATETEIASSVRTFVHEMGHSIGSLKDEYVAPIYGDWPGDPNCASSVEEMNAWGWDPAGKIYGGCSYVENNFRPTRYSIMNGEMEDNDFDYINEAHLCAVLAEKTGKFGFPCGDGGKFWTFKEDYS
;
A
#
# COMPACT_ATOMS: atom_id res chain seq x y z
N MET A 1 6.52 54.60 -54.61
CA MET A 1 7.83 55.10 -54.16
C MET A 1 8.69 53.94 -53.69
N ARG A 2 10.01 54.18 -53.59
CA ARG A 2 11.09 53.36 -53.01
C ARG A 2 10.69 52.63 -51.70
N ARG A 3 11.01 51.33 -51.59
CA ARG A 3 12.03 50.68 -50.68
C ARG A 3 11.76 50.83 -49.17
N LYS A 4 11.92 49.81 -48.31
CA LYS A 4 12.98 48.76 -48.18
C LYS A 4 12.36 47.38 -47.77
N ILE A 5 12.91 46.17 -47.98
CA ILE A 5 14.27 45.59 -47.81
C ILE A 5 14.61 45.40 -46.30
N VAL A 6 15.05 44.25 -45.73
CA VAL A 6 15.30 42.83 -46.15
C VAL A 6 15.42 41.96 -44.85
N THR A 7 15.05 40.66 -44.78
CA THR A 7 15.92 39.43 -44.72
C THR A 7 15.04 38.26 -44.20
N CYS A 8 15.02 36.98 -44.61
CA CYS A 8 15.60 36.21 -45.75
C CYS A 8 16.99 35.50 -45.60
N LEU A 9 17.09 34.35 -44.90
CA LEU A 9 18.01 33.19 -45.19
C LEU A 9 17.55 31.96 -44.32
N LEU A 10 17.16 30.77 -44.85
CA LEU A 10 17.93 29.61 -45.42
C LEU A 10 18.60 28.73 -44.32
N LEU A 11 18.69 27.38 -44.39
CA LEU A 11 18.68 26.35 -45.46
C LEU A 11 17.82 25.10 -45.05
N VAL A 12 17.03 24.43 -45.94
CA VAL A 12 17.33 23.20 -46.75
C VAL A 12 17.37 21.86 -45.93
N ILE A 13 16.88 20.66 -46.31
CA ILE A 13 16.39 20.02 -47.58
C ILE A 13 15.37 18.87 -47.20
N VAL A 14 14.23 18.63 -47.92
CA VAL A 14 13.95 17.57 -48.97
C VAL A 14 14.18 16.10 -48.51
N PHE A 15 13.40 15.05 -48.82
CA PHE A 15 12.30 14.72 -49.78
C PHE A 15 10.99 14.31 -49.04
N GLY A 16 9.83 14.05 -49.65
CA GLY A 16 9.37 14.12 -51.05
C GLY A 16 8.04 13.35 -51.23
N LEU A 17 7.12 13.83 -52.09
CA LEU A 17 5.81 13.21 -52.29
C LEU A 17 5.87 11.98 -53.23
N LEU A 18 4.89 11.06 -53.09
CA LEU A 18 4.03 10.66 -54.22
C LEU A 18 2.76 9.95 -53.73
N LEU A 19 1.61 10.62 -53.90
CA LEU A 19 0.29 9.98 -53.89
C LEU A 19 -0.05 9.52 -55.31
N VAL A 20 -0.43 8.26 -55.49
CA VAL A 20 -1.04 7.74 -56.72
C VAL A 20 -2.26 6.91 -56.31
N ALA A 21 -3.42 7.24 -56.86
CA ALA A 21 -4.65 6.50 -56.65
C ALA A 21 -4.91 5.54 -57.82
N CYS A 22 -5.34 4.32 -57.51
CA CYS A 22 -5.98 3.41 -58.47
C CYS A 22 -7.20 2.73 -57.81
N SER A 23 -8.28 2.65 -58.58
CA SER A 23 -9.53 1.94 -58.22
C SER A 23 -9.36 0.42 -58.30
N PRO A 24 -10.25 -0.40 -57.69
CA PRO A 24 -10.10 -1.85 -57.66
C PRO A 24 -10.39 -2.51 -59.02
N SER A 25 -9.84 -3.71 -59.21
CA SER A 25 -10.16 -4.63 -60.30
C SER A 25 -10.27 -6.05 -59.76
N ASP A 26 -11.44 -6.68 -59.92
CA ASP A 26 -11.63 -8.09 -59.57
C ASP A 26 -10.75 -9.00 -60.44
N GLY A 27 -10.11 -9.99 -59.81
CA GLY A 27 -9.17 -10.90 -60.47
C GLY A 27 -9.05 -12.22 -59.74
N ALA A 28 -9.90 -13.19 -60.08
CA ALA A 28 -9.87 -14.52 -59.49
C ALA A 28 -8.67 -15.34 -60.02
N LEU A 29 -7.76 -15.72 -59.13
CA LEU A 29 -6.71 -16.72 -59.39
C LEU A 29 -6.61 -17.69 -58.22
N SER A 30 -6.84 -18.96 -58.50
CA SER A 30 -6.64 -20.07 -57.56
C SER A 30 -5.14 -20.38 -57.42
N GLY A 31 -4.59 -20.26 -56.21
CA GLY A 31 -3.25 -20.72 -55.88
C GLY A 31 -3.26 -21.68 -54.69
N GLU A 32 -2.75 -22.90 -54.87
CA GLU A 32 -2.63 -23.87 -53.78
C GLU A 32 -1.52 -23.46 -52.79
N ALA A 33 -1.92 -22.78 -51.72
CA ALA A 33 -1.02 -22.47 -50.60
C ALA A 33 -0.67 -23.76 -49.83
N THR A 34 0.44 -24.39 -50.20
CA THR A 34 0.99 -25.55 -49.47
C THR A 34 1.28 -25.15 -48.03
N LYS A 35 0.57 -25.78 -47.07
CA LYS A 35 0.73 -25.54 -45.63
C LYS A 35 2.13 -25.91 -45.15
N LYS A 36 3.06 -24.95 -45.19
CA LYS A 36 4.31 -25.04 -44.45
C LYS A 36 3.97 -24.94 -42.96
N ALA A 37 3.97 -26.08 -42.28
CA ALA A 37 3.61 -26.16 -40.87
C ALA A 37 4.46 -25.18 -40.05
N ALA A 38 3.80 -24.38 -39.20
CA ALA A 38 4.50 -23.55 -38.24
C ALA A 38 5.35 -24.46 -37.32
N PRO A 39 6.57 -24.04 -36.93
CA PRO A 39 7.34 -24.80 -35.94
C PRO A 39 6.48 -24.93 -34.69
N SER A 40 6.27 -26.16 -34.22
CA SER A 40 5.48 -26.39 -33.01
C SER A 40 6.10 -25.62 -31.86
N SER A 41 5.32 -24.74 -31.24
CA SER A 41 5.72 -24.02 -30.05
C SER A 41 5.96 -25.03 -28.93
N GLN A 42 7.22 -25.40 -28.74
CA GLN A 42 7.64 -26.13 -27.55
C GLN A 42 7.33 -25.24 -26.35
N GLN A 43 6.17 -25.48 -25.72
CA GLN A 43 5.84 -24.96 -24.40
C GLN A 43 6.92 -25.49 -23.46
N SER A 44 7.92 -24.66 -23.17
CA SER A 44 8.99 -25.02 -22.26
C SER A 44 8.36 -25.27 -20.89
N GLU A 45 8.36 -26.52 -20.43
CA GLU A 45 7.80 -26.89 -19.13
C GLU A 45 8.31 -25.94 -18.05
N THR A 46 7.39 -25.17 -17.47
CA THR A 46 7.69 -24.15 -16.46
C THR A 46 8.09 -24.83 -15.17
N LYS A 47 9.38 -25.18 -15.05
CA LYS A 47 9.93 -25.91 -13.91
C LYS A 47 9.65 -25.16 -12.62
N THR A 48 8.66 -25.64 -11.86
CA THR A 48 8.34 -25.15 -10.52
C THR A 48 9.57 -25.27 -9.63
N HIS A 49 9.98 -24.16 -9.03
CA HIS A 49 11.02 -24.16 -8.00
C HIS A 49 10.36 -24.12 -6.63
N TYR A 50 10.96 -24.81 -5.65
CA TYR A 50 10.51 -24.84 -4.26
C TYR A 50 11.38 -23.86 -3.46
N GLY A 51 10.80 -22.75 -3.05
CA GLY A 51 11.44 -21.74 -2.21
C GLY A 51 11.27 -22.06 -0.72
N TYR A 52 12.24 -21.66 0.08
CA TYR A 52 12.23 -21.76 1.53
C TYR A 52 12.85 -20.51 2.14
N VAL A 53 12.08 -19.78 2.96
CA VAL A 53 12.61 -18.67 3.77
C VAL A 53 12.79 -19.17 5.20
N PHE A 54 14.02 -19.16 5.69
CA PHE A 54 14.35 -19.48 7.09
C PHE A 54 14.56 -18.17 7.85
N THR A 55 13.91 -17.99 8.99
CA THR A 55 14.20 -16.87 9.90
C THR A 55 15.15 -17.34 11.00
N LEU A 56 16.17 -16.54 11.30
CA LEU A 56 17.13 -16.79 12.37
C LEU A 56 17.06 -15.66 13.40
N ASN A 57 17.13 -16.00 14.68
CA ASN A 57 17.41 -15.02 15.73
C ASN A 57 18.84 -14.47 15.53
N PRO A 58 19.06 -13.14 15.46
CA PRO A 58 20.36 -12.56 15.08
C PRO A 58 21.46 -12.86 16.09
N ASN A 59 21.13 -12.94 17.38
CA ASN A 59 22.09 -13.10 18.47
C ASN A 59 22.59 -14.55 18.64
N THR A 60 21.79 -15.54 18.22
CA THR A 60 22.07 -16.98 18.41
C THR A 60 22.20 -17.78 17.12
N LEU A 61 21.80 -17.19 15.99
CA LEU A 61 21.67 -17.83 14.68
C LEU A 61 20.84 -19.15 14.71
N LYS A 62 19.96 -19.30 15.70
CA LYS A 62 18.98 -20.40 15.76
C LYS A 62 17.76 -20.05 14.91
N ILE A 63 17.13 -21.06 14.33
CA ILE A 63 15.95 -20.88 13.47
C ILE A 63 14.72 -20.63 14.34
N ASN A 64 13.96 -19.59 13.99
CA ASN A 64 12.68 -19.26 14.61
C ASN A 64 11.51 -19.86 13.82
N SER A 65 11.52 -19.74 12.48
CA SER A 65 10.50 -20.28 11.58
C SER A 65 11.06 -20.63 10.19
N ILE A 66 10.28 -21.42 9.44
CA ILE A 66 10.58 -21.84 8.06
C ILE A 66 9.31 -21.70 7.24
N TYR A 67 9.35 -20.91 6.16
CA TYR A 67 8.23 -20.68 5.25
C TYR A 67 8.51 -21.35 3.90
N PRO A 68 7.82 -22.46 3.56
CA PRO A 68 7.89 -23.05 2.23
C PRO A 68 7.00 -22.27 1.24
N TYR A 69 7.46 -22.08 0.01
CA TYR A 69 6.68 -21.45 -1.07
C TYR A 69 7.03 -22.03 -2.44
N THR A 70 6.20 -21.76 -3.45
CA THR A 70 6.52 -22.03 -4.86
C THR A 70 7.10 -20.78 -5.51
N GLN A 71 8.27 -20.87 -6.14
CA GLN A 71 8.95 -19.72 -6.73
C GLN A 71 8.95 -19.79 -8.26
N ASN A 72 8.56 -18.68 -8.89
CA ASN A 72 8.54 -18.52 -10.34
C ASN A 72 9.97 -18.33 -10.89
N GLN A 73 10.27 -18.92 -12.05
CA GLN A 73 11.56 -18.77 -12.72
C GLN A 73 11.91 -17.30 -13.01
N LYS A 74 10.93 -16.41 -13.22
CA LYS A 74 11.14 -14.95 -13.33
C LYS A 74 11.77 -14.39 -12.05
N VAL A 75 11.15 -14.65 -10.89
CA VAL A 75 11.63 -14.20 -9.57
C VAL A 75 12.99 -14.83 -9.23
N THR A 76 13.15 -16.15 -9.43
CA THR A 76 14.44 -16.85 -9.28
C THR A 76 15.56 -16.19 -10.10
N SER A 77 15.25 -15.65 -11.27
CA SER A 77 16.22 -14.95 -12.13
C SER A 77 16.52 -13.52 -11.64
N ALA A 78 15.50 -12.80 -11.18
CA ALA A 78 15.66 -11.49 -10.55
C ALA A 78 16.52 -11.55 -9.28
N LEU A 79 16.26 -12.51 -8.39
CA LEU A 79 17.06 -12.74 -7.18
C LEU A 79 18.52 -13.09 -7.48
N LYS A 80 18.78 -13.89 -8.52
CA LYS A 80 20.16 -14.19 -8.96
C LYS A 80 20.87 -12.94 -9.47
N LYS A 81 20.19 -12.11 -10.28
CA LYS A 81 20.72 -10.82 -10.75
C LYS A 81 20.97 -9.84 -9.60
N TYR A 82 20.08 -9.79 -8.61
CA TYR A 82 20.27 -8.93 -7.43
C TYR A 82 21.47 -9.38 -6.58
N LYS A 83 21.57 -10.69 -6.30
CA LYS A 83 22.68 -11.25 -5.50
C LYS A 83 24.06 -11.06 -6.16
N SER A 84 24.15 -10.84 -7.48
CA SER A 84 25.42 -10.48 -8.14
C SER A 84 25.73 -8.98 -8.17
N LEU A 85 24.79 -8.12 -7.77
CA LEU A 85 25.01 -6.67 -7.61
C LEU A 85 25.41 -6.29 -6.16
N TYR A 86 24.99 -7.07 -5.17
CA TYR A 86 25.30 -6.84 -3.76
C TYR A 86 26.73 -7.30 -3.41
N LYS A 87 27.67 -6.34 -3.32
CA LYS A 87 29.12 -6.60 -3.20
C LYS A 87 29.65 -6.84 -1.77
N LYS A 88 28.81 -6.96 -0.74
CA LYS A 88 29.31 -7.27 0.62
C LYS A 88 29.64 -8.76 0.70
N GLU A 89 30.89 -9.08 1.05
CA GLU A 89 31.31 -10.46 1.31
C GLU A 89 30.42 -11.09 2.41
N PRO A 90 29.83 -12.28 2.17
CA PRO A 90 28.91 -12.88 3.13
C PRO A 90 29.67 -13.43 4.34
N GLU A 91 29.26 -12.98 5.52
CA GLU A 91 29.90 -13.35 6.79
C GLU A 91 29.64 -14.81 7.19
N TYR A 92 28.54 -15.41 6.69
CA TYR A 92 28.08 -16.74 7.07
C TYR A 92 27.68 -17.60 5.86
N THR A 93 27.75 -18.92 6.04
CA THR A 93 27.19 -19.92 5.13
C THR A 93 26.16 -20.77 5.87
N PHE A 94 24.91 -20.72 5.41
CA PHE A 94 23.84 -21.62 5.81
C PHE A 94 23.95 -22.91 4.99
N VAL A 95 24.03 -24.07 5.64
CA VAL A 95 24.09 -25.38 5.01
C VAL A 95 22.90 -26.22 5.46
N LEU A 96 22.11 -26.70 4.50
CA LEU A 96 20.93 -27.54 4.69
C LEU A 96 21.24 -28.96 4.23
N GLU A 97 21.14 -29.93 5.12
CA GLU A 97 21.30 -31.36 4.84
C GLU A 97 19.98 -32.08 5.14
N ASN A 98 19.36 -32.70 4.14
CA ASN A 98 18.14 -33.48 4.29
C ASN A 98 18.24 -34.77 3.47
N ASN A 99 18.17 -35.92 4.15
CA ASN A 99 18.45 -37.23 3.55
C ASN A 99 19.83 -37.25 2.84
N LYS A 100 19.90 -37.50 1.53
CA LYS A 100 21.13 -37.46 0.71
C LYS A 100 21.35 -36.13 -0.01
N GLN A 101 20.46 -35.15 0.17
CA GLN A 101 20.55 -33.85 -0.48
C GLN A 101 21.24 -32.86 0.46
N LYS A 102 22.09 -32.01 -0.12
CA LYS A 102 22.85 -30.99 0.60
C LYS A 102 22.88 -29.70 -0.22
N ASP A 103 22.32 -28.65 0.34
CA ASP A 103 22.26 -27.32 -0.25
C ASP A 103 23.00 -26.32 0.64
N SER A 104 23.48 -25.22 0.06
CA SER A 104 24.13 -24.15 0.84
C SER A 104 23.91 -22.77 0.22
N VAL A 105 23.70 -21.77 1.06
CA VAL A 105 23.56 -20.37 0.67
C VAL A 105 24.31 -19.47 1.65
N SER A 106 25.08 -18.53 1.13
CA SER A 106 25.81 -17.55 1.93
C SER A 106 24.93 -16.33 2.26
N PHE A 107 25.11 -15.76 3.46
CA PHE A 107 24.31 -14.64 3.97
C PHE A 107 25.12 -13.74 4.92
N SER A 108 24.56 -12.58 5.28
CA SER A 108 25.08 -11.63 6.29
C SER A 108 23.93 -11.29 7.27
N PRO A 109 24.22 -10.88 8.52
CA PRO A 109 23.19 -10.46 9.47
C PRO A 109 22.45 -9.19 9.03
N GLU A 110 23.16 -8.29 8.33
CA GLU A 110 22.56 -7.20 7.55
C GLU A 110 21.77 -7.81 6.38
N THR A 111 20.49 -8.08 6.59
CA THR A 111 19.64 -8.59 5.51
C THR A 111 19.02 -7.46 4.72
N VAL A 112 19.28 -7.45 3.42
CA VAL A 112 18.36 -6.81 2.46
C VAL A 112 17.01 -7.49 2.61
N SER A 113 15.97 -6.72 2.93
CA SER A 113 14.59 -7.13 2.86
C SER A 113 14.23 -7.41 1.40
N ILE A 114 13.76 -8.62 1.13
CA ILE A 114 13.26 -9.04 -0.17
C ILE A 114 11.80 -9.41 0.07
N VAL A 115 10.90 -8.50 -0.30
CA VAL A 115 9.44 -8.71 -0.15
C VAL A 115 8.96 -9.46 -1.39
N GLU A 116 8.51 -10.70 -1.20
CA GLU A 116 7.87 -11.50 -2.24
C GLU A 116 6.37 -11.57 -1.93
N ASP A 117 5.53 -11.25 -2.92
CA ASP A 117 4.08 -11.45 -2.89
C ASP A 117 3.80 -12.95 -3.05
N PHE A 118 3.26 -13.54 -1.98
CA PHE A 118 2.89 -14.94 -1.89
C PHE A 118 1.38 -15.19 -2.09
N GLN A 119 0.56 -14.15 -2.27
CA GLN A 119 -0.89 -14.28 -2.48
C GLN A 119 -1.21 -14.48 -3.96
N ASN A 120 -0.41 -13.89 -4.85
CA ASN A 120 -0.55 -14.04 -6.28
C ASN A 120 -0.05 -15.39 -6.79
N LYS A 121 -0.88 -16.07 -7.60
CA LYS A 121 -0.55 -17.35 -8.26
C LYS A 121 0.74 -17.32 -9.09
N GLU A 122 1.15 -16.15 -9.60
CA GLU A 122 2.42 -16.02 -10.31
C GLU A 122 3.66 -15.89 -9.41
N ASN A 123 3.51 -15.48 -8.14
CA ASN A 123 4.55 -15.01 -7.21
C ASN A 123 5.42 -13.87 -7.80
N ARG A 124 5.42 -12.70 -7.15
CA ARG A 124 6.12 -11.49 -7.64
C ARG A 124 7.08 -10.92 -6.58
N LEU A 125 8.09 -10.20 -7.04
CA LEU A 125 9.08 -9.52 -6.19
C LEU A 125 8.66 -8.05 -6.09
N VAL A 126 8.27 -7.63 -4.89
CA VAL A 126 7.59 -6.35 -4.61
C VAL A 126 8.61 -5.23 -4.38
N SER A 127 9.47 -5.37 -3.37
CA SER A 127 10.39 -4.30 -2.95
C SER A 127 11.73 -4.81 -2.41
N TYR A 128 12.70 -3.88 -2.31
CA TYR A 128 14.06 -4.10 -1.83
C TYR A 128 14.43 -3.00 -0.83
N ASP A 129 14.92 -3.34 0.36
CA ASP A 129 15.41 -2.35 1.33
C ASP A 129 16.50 -2.90 2.29
N ARG A 130 17.30 -2.05 2.93
CA ARG A 130 18.33 -2.43 3.92
C ARG A 130 17.85 -2.23 5.35
N VAL A 131 17.37 -3.30 5.97
CA VAL A 131 16.77 -3.23 7.32
C VAL A 131 17.61 -4.01 8.34
N SER A 132 18.00 -3.34 9.43
CA SER A 132 18.52 -4.00 10.64
C SER A 132 17.36 -4.64 11.41
N LYS A 133 17.02 -5.89 11.08
CA LYS A 133 15.84 -6.59 11.61
C LYS A 133 16.11 -7.36 12.91
N GLU A 134 15.06 -7.54 13.71
CA GLU A 134 15.00 -8.49 14.82
C GLU A 134 15.24 -9.96 14.42
N ASN A 135 15.20 -10.27 13.11
CA ASN A 135 15.31 -11.61 12.54
C ASN A 135 16.12 -11.54 11.23
N ILE A 136 17.08 -12.45 11.05
CA ILE A 136 17.83 -12.64 9.80
C ILE A 136 17.02 -13.56 8.88
N PHE A 137 16.81 -13.17 7.63
CA PHE A 137 16.10 -13.95 6.62
C PHE A 137 17.09 -14.64 5.64
N VAL A 138 16.99 -15.96 5.52
CA VAL A 138 17.83 -16.77 4.62
C VAL A 138 16.95 -17.48 3.59
N TYR A 139 17.15 -17.14 2.31
CA TYR A 139 16.34 -17.60 1.18
C TYR A 139 17.05 -18.72 0.41
N LEU A 140 16.41 -19.89 0.28
CA LEU A 140 16.92 -21.05 -0.43
C LEU A 140 15.92 -21.58 -1.46
N THR A 141 16.37 -21.77 -2.71
CA THR A 141 15.54 -22.25 -3.82
C THR A 141 16.01 -23.64 -4.28
N ARG A 142 15.10 -24.60 -4.45
CA ARG A 142 15.38 -26.00 -4.83
C ARG A 142 14.56 -26.45 -6.05
N THR A 143 15.06 -27.44 -6.78
CA THR A 143 14.33 -28.11 -7.88
C THR A 143 13.50 -29.32 -7.42
N SER A 144 13.56 -29.67 -6.14
CA SER A 144 12.76 -30.73 -5.51
C SER A 144 12.39 -30.31 -4.08
N PRO A 145 11.21 -30.68 -3.57
CA PRO A 145 10.80 -30.32 -2.22
C PRO A 145 11.68 -31.00 -1.16
N LEU A 146 11.77 -30.40 0.02
CA LEU A 146 12.38 -31.03 1.19
C LEU A 146 11.52 -32.20 1.67
N ASN A 147 12.17 -33.32 2.02
CA ASN A 147 11.50 -34.45 2.62
C ASN A 147 11.41 -34.24 4.14
N LEU A 148 10.34 -33.59 4.59
CA LEU A 148 10.09 -33.28 6.00
C LEU A 148 9.82 -34.54 6.86
N ASN A 149 9.58 -35.70 6.23
CA ASN A 149 9.51 -37.02 6.89
C ASN A 149 10.92 -37.63 7.12
N LYS A 150 11.96 -36.80 7.06
CA LYS A 150 13.36 -37.10 7.38
C LYS A 150 13.98 -35.91 8.07
N ASP A 151 14.92 -36.20 8.96
CA ASP A 151 15.71 -35.21 9.67
C ASP A 151 16.28 -34.15 8.72
N VAL A 152 16.11 -32.90 9.13
CA VAL A 152 16.71 -31.74 8.51
C VAL A 152 17.83 -31.27 9.44
N ILE A 153 19.07 -31.40 8.98
CA ILE A 153 20.27 -30.94 9.71
C ILE A 153 20.65 -29.60 9.11
N ILE A 154 20.71 -28.56 9.94
CA ILE A 154 21.12 -27.22 9.51
C ILE A 154 22.38 -26.82 10.25
N THR A 155 23.41 -26.51 9.47
CA THR A 155 24.74 -26.09 9.96
C THR A 155 25.03 -24.69 9.44
N ILE A 156 25.13 -23.72 10.34
CA ILE A 156 25.60 -22.37 10.02
C ILE A 156 27.09 -22.30 10.32
N LYS A 157 27.84 -21.80 9.35
CA LYS A 157 29.28 -21.57 9.44
C LYS A 157 29.59 -20.10 9.26
N ASN A 158 30.73 -19.65 9.78
CA ASN A 158 31.28 -18.34 9.44
C ASN A 158 32.17 -18.40 8.17
N LYS A 159 32.69 -17.25 7.74
CA LYS A 159 33.62 -17.12 6.60
C LYS A 159 34.89 -17.98 6.71
N GLU A 160 35.40 -18.26 7.92
CA GLU A 160 36.51 -19.22 8.12
C GLU A 160 36.06 -20.71 8.08
N ASN A 161 34.85 -21.00 7.59
CA ASN A 161 34.26 -22.35 7.46
C ASN A 161 34.09 -23.08 8.82
N ARG A 162 34.22 -22.37 9.95
CA ARG A 162 34.00 -22.89 11.30
C ARG A 162 32.51 -23.00 11.57
N VAL A 163 32.07 -24.10 12.18
CA VAL A 163 30.66 -24.28 12.58
C VAL A 163 30.35 -23.39 13.77
N ILE A 164 29.38 -22.49 13.61
CA ILE A 164 28.89 -21.58 14.66
C ILE A 164 27.63 -22.16 15.31
N SER A 165 26.76 -22.79 14.52
CA SER A 165 25.53 -23.42 15.00
C SER A 165 25.26 -24.67 14.18
N LYS A 166 24.90 -25.79 14.83
CA LYS A 166 24.46 -27.02 14.16
C LYS A 166 23.29 -27.63 14.92
N ASN A 167 22.15 -27.74 14.25
CA ASN A 167 20.90 -28.21 14.83
C ASN A 167 20.29 -29.30 13.94
N THR A 168 19.71 -30.32 14.55
CA THR A 168 18.98 -31.38 13.85
C THR A 168 17.50 -31.29 14.21
N TYR A 169 16.64 -31.29 13.20
CA TYR A 169 15.19 -31.18 13.34
C TYR A 169 14.54 -32.46 12.80
N SER A 170 14.21 -33.40 13.70
CA SER A 170 13.78 -34.78 13.39
C SER A 170 12.26 -34.94 13.45
N ASN A 171 11.58 -35.12 12.32
CA ASN A 171 10.11 -35.37 12.16
C ASN A 171 9.12 -34.43 12.91
N LYS A 172 9.62 -33.46 13.66
CA LYS A 172 8.90 -32.36 14.34
C LYS A 172 9.26 -30.99 13.76
N ILE A 173 9.82 -30.97 12.56
CA ILE A 173 9.26 -30.08 11.52
C ILE A 173 7.98 -30.76 11.00
N THR A 174 7.01 -30.95 11.89
CA THR A 174 5.65 -30.59 11.50
C THR A 174 5.77 -29.19 10.94
N THR A 175 5.28 -29.01 9.72
CA THR A 175 4.82 -27.72 9.28
C THR A 175 4.04 -27.06 10.42
N LYS A 176 4.44 -25.84 10.80
CA LYS A 176 3.46 -24.86 11.26
C LYS A 176 2.84 -24.25 9.99
N LEU A 177 2.21 -25.00 9.06
CA LEU A 177 0.78 -25.37 9.18
C LEU A 177 0.20 -24.81 10.46
N ILE A 178 -0.53 -23.71 10.33
CA ILE A 178 -1.14 -22.97 11.41
C ILE A 178 -2.13 -23.90 12.11
N THR A 179 -1.62 -24.70 13.05
CA THR A 179 -2.37 -25.11 14.23
C THR A 179 -2.76 -23.78 14.83
N PRO A 180 -4.06 -23.42 14.88
CA PRO A 180 -4.46 -22.14 15.43
C PRO A 180 -3.79 -22.01 16.78
N LYS A 181 -2.97 -20.95 16.94
CA LYS A 181 -2.36 -20.64 18.23
C LYS A 181 -3.53 -20.61 19.20
N GLU A 182 -3.53 -21.48 20.21
CA GLU A 182 -4.63 -21.47 21.19
C GLU A 182 -4.77 -20.03 21.68
N PRO A 183 -5.95 -19.42 21.52
CA PRO A 183 -6.07 -17.98 21.57
C PRO A 183 -5.56 -17.52 22.93
N SER A 184 -4.62 -16.57 22.92
CA SER A 184 -4.01 -16.09 24.17
C SER A 184 -5.08 -15.56 25.12
N ASN A 185 -4.86 -15.57 26.43
CA ASN A 185 -5.87 -15.07 27.38
C ASN A 185 -6.32 -13.63 27.06
N GLU A 186 -5.42 -12.81 26.51
CA GLU A 186 -5.69 -11.45 26.00
C GLU A 186 -6.59 -11.44 24.76
N GLU A 187 -6.44 -12.42 23.87
CA GLU A 187 -7.22 -12.63 22.63
C GLU A 187 -8.60 -13.23 22.93
N ILE A 188 -8.70 -14.14 23.91
CA ILE A 188 -9.99 -14.62 24.46
C ILE A 188 -10.74 -13.46 25.13
N TYR A 189 -10.04 -12.61 25.88
CA TYR A 189 -10.62 -11.43 26.53
C TYR A 189 -11.05 -10.36 25.50
N PHE A 190 -10.22 -10.08 24.50
CA PHE A 190 -10.57 -9.20 23.38
C PHE A 190 -11.84 -9.67 22.66
N ASN A 191 -11.90 -10.95 22.31
CA ASN A 191 -13.04 -11.55 21.62
C ASN A 191 -14.32 -11.59 22.49
N SER A 192 -14.21 -11.45 23.82
CA SER A 192 -15.37 -11.33 24.71
C SER A 192 -15.85 -9.89 24.90
N LEU A 193 -14.97 -8.89 24.71
CA LEU A 193 -15.34 -7.47 24.68
C LEU A 193 -15.98 -7.08 23.34
N CYS A 194 -15.42 -7.55 22.23
CA CYS A 194 -15.76 -7.07 20.88
C CYS A 194 -16.05 -8.24 19.91
N PRO A 195 -17.05 -9.11 20.21
CA PRO A 195 -17.26 -10.40 19.55
C PRO A 195 -17.63 -10.33 18.05
N ASN A 196 -17.99 -9.14 17.56
CA ASN A 196 -18.39 -8.92 16.17
C ASN A 196 -17.21 -8.45 15.28
N LEU A 197 -16.03 -8.24 15.84
CA LEU A 197 -14.86 -7.86 15.05
C LEU A 197 -14.22 -9.06 14.37
N GLN A 198 -13.80 -8.85 13.13
CA GLN A 198 -13.00 -9.78 12.35
C GLN A 198 -11.71 -9.10 11.90
N GLU A 199 -10.61 -9.85 11.79
CA GLU A 199 -9.37 -9.32 11.23
C GLU A 199 -9.52 -9.08 9.72
N VAL A 200 -9.14 -7.91 9.22
CA VAL A 200 -9.08 -7.66 7.77
C VAL A 200 -8.00 -8.53 7.10
N PHE A 201 -6.92 -8.84 7.82
CA PHE A 201 -5.87 -9.74 7.36
C PHE A 201 -5.52 -10.78 8.42
N GLN A 202 -5.95 -12.03 8.19
CA GLN A 202 -5.75 -13.13 9.12
C GLN A 202 -4.28 -13.30 9.58
N GLY A 203 -4.06 -13.27 10.89
CA GLY A 203 -2.76 -13.39 11.55
C GLY A 203 -1.89 -12.12 11.52
N HIS A 204 -2.44 -10.96 11.12
CA HIS A 204 -1.71 -9.69 11.16
C HIS A 204 -1.83 -8.94 12.49
N ASN A 205 -2.97 -9.05 13.17
CA ASN A 205 -3.22 -8.26 14.37
C ASN A 205 -2.47 -8.85 15.57
N ARG A 206 -2.24 -8.00 16.58
CA ARG A 206 -1.53 -8.35 17.81
C ARG A 206 -2.26 -7.74 18.99
N PHE A 207 -2.76 -8.61 19.85
CA PHE A 207 -3.37 -8.29 21.14
C PHE A 207 -2.28 -7.87 22.14
N GLY A 208 -2.62 -7.02 23.12
CA GLY A 208 -1.71 -6.51 24.16
C GLY A 208 -0.62 -5.54 23.69
N ASP A 209 -0.23 -5.60 22.43
CA ASP A 209 0.77 -4.74 21.79
C ASP A 209 0.23 -3.30 21.65
N GLN A 210 0.99 -2.29 22.11
CA GLN A 210 0.69 -0.88 21.76
C GLN A 210 0.79 -0.70 20.25
N ARG A 211 -0.36 -0.52 19.61
CA ARG A 211 -0.60 -0.38 18.16
C ARG A 211 -1.78 0.57 17.96
N ILE A 212 -1.92 1.11 16.76
CA ILE A 212 -3.14 1.76 16.29
C ILE A 212 -4.19 0.67 16.02
N ASN A 213 -5.45 0.87 16.39
CA ASN A 213 -6.55 -0.04 16.06
C ASN A 213 -7.47 0.65 15.05
N LEU A 214 -7.27 0.37 13.75
CA LEU A 214 -8.12 0.93 12.70
C LEU A 214 -9.29 -0.02 12.40
N ILE A 215 -10.51 0.51 12.45
CA ILE A 215 -11.75 -0.29 12.50
C ILE A 215 -12.71 0.17 11.42
N PHE A 216 -13.03 -0.72 10.47
CA PHE A 216 -13.93 -0.43 9.37
C PHE A 216 -15.37 -0.84 9.72
N VAL A 217 -16.30 0.09 9.63
CA VAL A 217 -17.75 -0.14 9.86
C VAL A 217 -18.50 0.17 8.57
N GLY A 218 -19.17 -0.83 7.99
CA GLY A 218 -19.88 -0.69 6.72
C GLY A 218 -21.36 -0.40 6.89
N HIS A 219 -21.79 0.80 6.48
CA HIS A 219 -23.17 1.28 6.62
C HIS A 219 -23.99 1.07 5.34
N GLY A 220 -25.07 0.29 5.44
CA GLY A 220 -25.99 0.06 4.33
C GLY A 220 -25.53 -0.96 3.28
N TYR A 221 -24.49 -1.75 3.55
CA TYR A 221 -24.11 -2.90 2.73
C TYR A 221 -24.94 -4.13 3.06
N ASN A 222 -25.16 -4.98 2.06
CA ASN A 222 -25.72 -6.31 2.23
C ASN A 222 -24.61 -7.32 2.56
N ARG A 223 -25.00 -8.58 2.76
CA ARG A 223 -24.08 -9.72 2.70
C ARG A 223 -24.09 -10.33 1.29
N ASP A 224 -22.91 -10.68 0.80
CA ASP A 224 -22.71 -11.31 -0.51
C ASP A 224 -23.08 -12.81 -0.50
N SER A 225 -22.79 -13.51 -1.60
CA SER A 225 -23.02 -14.96 -1.71
C SER A 225 -22.15 -15.84 -0.80
N SER A 226 -21.02 -15.33 -0.28
CA SER A 226 -20.23 -16.01 0.76
C SER A 226 -20.75 -15.75 2.18
N GLY A 227 -21.62 -14.75 2.35
CA GLY A 227 -22.12 -14.27 3.62
C GLY A 227 -21.30 -13.12 4.22
N GLN A 228 -20.32 -12.57 3.53
CA GLN A 228 -19.50 -11.45 3.98
C GLN A 228 -20.13 -10.10 3.57
N LEU A 229 -19.95 -9.04 4.37
CA LEU A 229 -20.47 -7.71 4.01
C LEU A 229 -19.75 -7.17 2.77
N GLU A 230 -20.50 -6.63 1.80
CA GLU A 230 -20.00 -6.32 0.45
C GLU A 230 -18.74 -5.44 0.44
N PHE A 231 -18.67 -4.43 1.31
CA PHE A 231 -17.52 -3.50 1.42
C PHE A 231 -16.20 -4.17 1.84
N VAL A 232 -16.25 -5.33 2.51
CA VAL A 232 -15.04 -5.99 3.05
C VAL A 232 -14.09 -6.40 1.92
N SER A 233 -14.64 -6.70 0.75
CA SER A 233 -13.88 -6.99 -0.48
C SER A 233 -12.99 -5.83 -0.96
N HIS A 234 -13.28 -4.59 -0.54
CA HIS A 234 -12.54 -3.37 -0.91
C HIS A 234 -11.54 -2.91 0.15
N LEU A 235 -11.53 -3.49 1.36
CA LEU A 235 -10.62 -3.05 2.42
C LEU A 235 -9.13 -3.26 2.08
N SER A 236 -8.81 -4.24 1.23
CA SER A 236 -7.47 -4.42 0.69
C SER A 236 -6.99 -3.24 -0.16
N GLN A 237 -7.92 -2.54 -0.83
CA GLN A 237 -7.65 -1.39 -1.68
C GLN A 237 -7.58 -0.09 -0.86
N LEU A 238 -8.48 0.09 0.12
CA LEU A 238 -8.40 1.19 1.08
C LEU A 238 -7.07 1.18 1.84
N ILE A 239 -6.64 0.00 2.31
CA ILE A 239 -5.43 -0.13 3.14
C ILE A 239 -4.15 -0.14 2.29
N ASP A 240 -4.14 -0.74 1.09
CA ASP A 240 -2.94 -0.96 0.26
C ASP A 240 -1.76 -1.54 1.07
N LYS A 241 -2.00 -2.66 1.76
CA LYS A 241 -1.10 -3.26 2.76
C LYS A 241 0.36 -3.45 2.31
N GLU A 242 0.59 -3.61 1.01
CA GLU A 242 1.92 -3.87 0.43
C GLU A 242 2.56 -2.61 -0.20
N GLY A 243 1.85 -1.47 -0.20
CA GLY A 243 2.30 -0.19 -0.75
C GLY A 243 2.50 -0.22 -2.27
N ILE A 244 1.63 -0.93 -2.98
CA ILE A 244 1.76 -1.18 -4.44
C ILE A 244 0.86 -0.22 -5.22
N GLY A 245 -0.25 0.21 -4.62
CA GLY A 245 -1.31 0.96 -5.27
C GLY A 245 -2.02 0.15 -6.36
N PHE A 246 -2.96 0.81 -7.04
CA PHE A 246 -3.58 0.31 -8.26
C PHE A 246 -3.85 1.47 -9.23
N THR A 247 -3.98 1.16 -10.51
CA THR A 247 -4.27 2.16 -11.55
C THR A 247 -5.59 1.81 -12.20
N PRO A 248 -6.67 2.59 -12.00
CA PRO A 248 -7.94 2.36 -12.68
C PRO A 248 -7.74 2.40 -14.20
N PRO A 249 -8.43 1.55 -14.98
CA PRO A 249 -8.36 1.58 -16.43
C PRO A 249 -8.77 2.96 -16.94
N ALA A 250 -8.11 3.41 -18.02
CA ALA A 250 -8.52 4.60 -18.75
C ALA A 250 -10.01 4.50 -19.12
N GLN A 251 -10.83 5.44 -18.65
CA GLN A 251 -12.23 5.51 -19.07
C GLN A 251 -12.29 5.76 -20.57
N ASP A 252 -13.08 4.94 -21.28
CA ASP A 252 -13.28 5.13 -22.71
C ASP A 252 -14.13 6.39 -22.93
N THR A 253 -13.52 7.43 -23.50
CA THR A 253 -14.12 8.77 -23.59
C THR A 253 -15.33 8.86 -24.52
N ASP A 254 -15.60 7.81 -25.31
CA ASP A 254 -16.84 7.68 -26.10
C ASP A 254 -18.05 7.18 -25.27
N SER A 255 -17.87 6.93 -23.96
CA SER A 255 -18.92 6.58 -22.98
C SER A 255 -19.93 7.73 -22.76
N SER A 256 -20.78 7.97 -23.75
CA SER A 256 -21.85 8.99 -23.73
C SER A 256 -23.05 8.63 -22.84
N THR A 257 -22.99 7.51 -22.11
CA THR A 257 -23.93 7.17 -21.04
C THR A 257 -23.75 8.11 -19.84
N PRO A 258 -24.75 8.94 -19.47
CA PRO A 258 -24.63 9.82 -18.31
C PRO A 258 -24.62 8.98 -17.03
N THR A 259 -23.53 9.09 -16.26
CA THR A 259 -23.43 8.53 -14.91
C THR A 259 -24.47 9.17 -14.00
N THR A 260 -25.36 8.36 -13.44
CA THR A 260 -26.47 8.84 -12.59
C THR A 260 -26.02 9.28 -11.20
N ALA A 261 -24.81 8.88 -10.78
CA ALA A 261 -24.14 9.48 -9.64
C ALA A 261 -23.54 10.83 -10.05
N LYS A 262 -24.19 11.93 -9.62
CA LYS A 262 -23.72 13.32 -9.80
C LYS A 262 -22.57 13.67 -8.82
N THR A 263 -21.76 12.67 -8.44
CA THR A 263 -20.49 12.86 -7.73
C THR A 263 -19.61 13.79 -8.57
N VAL A 264 -18.83 14.67 -7.95
CA VAL A 264 -17.89 15.54 -8.68
C VAL A 264 -16.77 14.65 -9.22
N GLY A 265 -16.95 14.16 -10.44
CA GLY A 265 -16.16 13.08 -11.04
C GLY A 265 -14.77 13.53 -11.46
N TYR A 266 -13.84 13.63 -10.49
CA TYR A 266 -12.42 13.74 -10.78
C TYR A 266 -11.94 12.50 -11.53
N ASN A 267 -11.24 12.70 -12.65
CA ASN A 267 -10.87 11.63 -13.55
C ASN A 267 -9.62 10.87 -13.04
N MET A 268 -9.82 9.96 -12.09
CA MET A 268 -8.78 9.07 -11.55
C MET A 268 -8.26 8.03 -12.57
N ALA A 269 -8.76 8.01 -13.80
CA ALA A 269 -8.45 6.98 -14.78
C ALA A 269 -7.00 7.12 -15.30
N GLY A 270 -6.19 6.08 -15.11
CA GLY A 270 -4.76 6.11 -15.42
C GLY A 270 -3.87 6.76 -14.35
N ILE A 271 -4.43 7.28 -13.25
CA ILE A 271 -3.67 7.78 -12.09
C ILE A 271 -3.31 6.60 -11.18
N MET A 272 -2.11 6.57 -10.62
CA MET A 272 -1.75 5.59 -9.60
C MET A 272 -2.42 5.98 -8.28
N THR A 273 -3.24 5.08 -7.74
CA THR A 273 -3.97 5.31 -6.48
C THR A 273 -3.39 4.41 -5.41
N HIS A 274 -2.76 5.04 -4.41
CA HIS A 274 -2.33 4.39 -3.19
C HIS A 274 -3.43 4.43 -2.12
N GLY A 275 -3.53 3.33 -1.37
CA GLY A 275 -4.25 3.30 -0.10
C GLY A 275 -3.33 3.70 1.04
N LEU A 276 -3.82 3.60 2.29
CA LEU A 276 -3.14 4.15 3.47
C LEU A 276 -1.67 3.71 3.60
N PHE A 277 -1.32 2.48 3.24
CA PHE A 277 0.04 1.92 3.35
C PHE A 277 0.86 1.99 2.05
N GLY A 278 0.38 2.71 1.02
CA GLY A 278 1.25 3.26 -0.02
C GLY A 278 1.91 4.58 0.39
N GLU A 279 1.24 5.35 1.25
CA GLU A 279 1.70 6.67 1.68
C GLU A 279 2.72 6.64 2.83
N TRP A 280 3.57 7.67 2.91
CA TRP A 280 4.33 7.96 4.13
C TRP A 280 3.48 8.74 5.14
N PRO A 281 3.73 8.60 6.46
CA PRO A 281 4.73 7.72 7.08
C PRO A 281 4.23 6.27 7.24
N PHE A 282 3.00 5.98 6.84
CA PHE A 282 2.27 4.77 7.15
C PHE A 282 2.91 3.49 6.58
N ILE A 283 3.41 3.52 5.34
CA ILE A 283 4.10 2.40 4.69
C ILE A 283 5.26 1.84 5.56
N GLY A 284 6.13 2.73 6.05
CA GLY A 284 7.26 2.41 6.93
C GLY A 284 6.88 2.10 8.38
N ASN A 285 5.63 2.39 8.76
CA ASN A 285 5.07 2.16 10.10
C ASN A 285 3.97 1.08 10.10
N SER A 286 3.85 0.31 9.01
CA SER A 286 2.79 -0.67 8.77
C SER A 286 2.71 -1.80 9.81
N ASN A 287 3.81 -2.09 10.51
CA ASN A 287 3.84 -3.00 11.64
C ASN A 287 3.17 -2.45 12.92
N LEU A 288 2.80 -1.17 12.98
CA LEU A 288 2.21 -0.52 14.15
C LEU A 288 0.66 -0.54 14.17
N PHE A 289 -0.01 -1.16 13.20
CA PHE A 289 -1.48 -1.16 13.08
C PHE A 289 -2.12 -2.54 13.23
N ASN A 290 -3.23 -2.60 13.95
CA ASN A 290 -4.22 -3.68 13.84
C ASN A 290 -5.35 -3.21 12.91
N PHE A 291 -5.87 -4.12 12.07
CA PHE A 291 -6.97 -3.86 11.16
C PHE A 291 -8.17 -4.74 11.46
N TRP A 292 -9.28 -4.12 11.83
CA TRP A 292 -10.52 -4.77 12.21
C TRP A 292 -11.66 -4.34 11.26
N TYR A 293 -12.63 -5.21 11.02
CA TYR A 293 -13.93 -4.79 10.51
C TYR A 293 -15.05 -5.32 11.40
N GLU A 294 -16.14 -4.54 11.53
CA GLU A 294 -17.32 -4.99 12.25
C GLU A 294 -18.21 -5.83 11.33
N ASP A 295 -18.33 -7.13 11.63
CA ASP A 295 -19.15 -8.07 10.86
C ASP A 295 -20.63 -8.05 11.29
N MET A 296 -21.19 -6.85 11.47
CA MET A 296 -22.63 -6.62 11.60
C MET A 296 -23.09 -5.64 10.53
N PRO A 297 -24.23 -5.88 9.86
CA PRO A 297 -24.80 -4.90 8.94
C PRO A 297 -25.28 -3.69 9.74
N ALA A 298 -24.53 -2.59 9.72
CA ALA A 298 -24.95 -1.34 10.35
C ALA A 298 -26.22 -0.80 9.65
N PRO A 299 -27.12 -0.09 10.37
CA PRO A 299 -28.41 0.34 9.84
C PRO A 299 -28.29 1.07 8.51
N ARG A 300 -29.19 0.79 7.56
CA ARG A 300 -29.13 1.45 6.25
C ARG A 300 -29.30 2.96 6.42
N ILE A 301 -28.27 3.69 6.03
CA ILE A 301 -28.26 5.15 5.92
C ILE A 301 -29.29 5.57 4.84
N VAL A 302 -30.48 5.94 5.30
CA VAL A 302 -31.53 6.52 4.44
C VAL A 302 -31.24 8.00 4.27
N MET A 303 -30.84 8.40 3.07
CA MET A 303 -30.55 9.79 2.75
C MET A 303 -31.83 10.48 2.24
N PRO A 304 -32.20 11.66 2.76
CA PRO A 304 -33.18 12.51 2.11
C PRO A 304 -32.56 13.03 0.82
N PHE A 305 -32.84 12.34 -0.29
CA PHE A 305 -32.59 12.85 -1.63
C PHE A 305 -33.64 13.94 -1.94
N GLU A 306 -33.45 15.10 -1.33
CA GLU A 306 -33.90 16.36 -1.94
C GLU A 306 -32.91 16.71 -3.07
N GLU A 307 -33.35 17.42 -4.11
CA GLU A 307 -32.54 17.70 -5.31
C GLU A 307 -31.54 18.85 -5.09
N GLU A 308 -30.81 18.82 -3.97
CA GLU A 308 -29.81 19.82 -3.61
C GLU A 308 -28.61 19.79 -4.58
N GLU A 309 -27.92 20.93 -4.72
CA GLU A 309 -26.86 21.08 -5.72
C GLU A 309 -25.56 20.34 -5.37
N ALA A 310 -25.36 20.01 -4.08
CA ALA A 310 -24.20 19.32 -3.53
C ALA A 310 -24.60 18.05 -2.75
N PRO A 311 -23.76 16.99 -2.72
CA PRO A 311 -24.01 15.83 -1.87
C PRO A 311 -23.86 16.19 -0.39
N PRO A 312 -24.67 15.63 0.53
CA PRO A 312 -24.55 15.91 1.96
C PRO A 312 -23.28 15.27 2.53
N LEU A 313 -22.73 15.86 3.61
CA LEU A 313 -21.63 15.27 4.38
C LEU A 313 -22.05 13.90 4.95
N CYS A 314 -21.17 12.89 4.85
CA CYS A 314 -21.43 11.55 5.35
C CYS A 314 -21.70 11.51 6.89
N GLU A 315 -21.19 12.49 7.64
CA GLU A 315 -21.34 12.62 9.11
C GLU A 315 -22.74 13.08 9.58
N THR A 316 -23.67 13.42 8.67
CA THR A 316 -25.02 13.97 8.98
C THR A 316 -26.00 13.01 9.69
N ARG A 317 -25.49 11.99 10.36
CA ARG A 317 -26.21 10.83 10.89
C ARG A 317 -25.76 10.49 12.31
N PRO A 318 -26.58 9.79 13.10
CA PRO A 318 -26.04 9.10 14.26
C PRO A 318 -24.92 8.18 13.78
N ALA A 319 -23.71 8.40 14.27
CA ALA A 319 -22.65 7.42 14.16
C ALA A 319 -23.16 6.10 14.74
N SER A 320 -22.64 4.97 14.26
CA SER A 320 -22.73 3.76 15.06
C SER A 320 -22.07 4.05 16.41
N ASP A 321 -22.81 3.84 17.51
CA ASP A 321 -22.27 3.86 18.87
C ASP A 321 -21.32 2.67 19.01
N TYR A 322 -20.11 2.84 18.46
CA TYR A 322 -19.06 1.85 18.43
C TYR A 322 -18.48 1.72 19.84
N THR A 323 -19.16 0.90 20.64
CA THR A 323 -18.98 0.77 22.09
C THR A 323 -17.76 -0.07 22.49
N CYS A 324 -17.11 -0.71 21.53
CA CYS A 324 -15.86 -1.44 21.74
C CYS A 324 -14.69 -0.45 21.91
N SER A 325 -14.17 -0.35 23.13
CA SER A 325 -13.07 0.56 23.46
C SER A 325 -11.73 -0.19 23.49
N PHE A 326 -10.84 0.19 22.57
CA PHE A 326 -9.40 -0.13 22.64
C PHE A 326 -8.60 1.16 22.84
N PRO A 327 -7.37 1.09 23.36
CA PRO A 327 -6.41 2.16 23.15
C PRO A 327 -6.20 2.40 21.66
N ASN A 328 -6.05 3.67 21.28
CA ASN A 328 -5.72 4.10 19.91
C ASN A 328 -6.72 3.60 18.84
N THR A 329 -8.01 3.52 19.17
CA THR A 329 -9.07 3.22 18.20
C THR A 329 -9.32 4.39 17.27
N PHE A 330 -9.31 4.14 15.96
CA PHE A 330 -9.82 5.05 14.94
C PHE A 330 -10.85 4.28 14.10
N VAL A 331 -12.00 4.90 13.80
CA VAL A 331 -13.12 4.24 13.13
C VAL A 331 -13.34 4.84 11.74
N ALA A 332 -13.21 4.00 10.72
CA ALA A 332 -13.50 4.35 9.33
C ALA A 332 -14.90 3.87 8.96
N ASN A 333 -15.85 4.80 8.90
CA ASN A 333 -17.24 4.53 8.51
C ASN A 333 -17.33 4.54 6.98
N ILE A 334 -17.49 3.37 6.38
CA ILE A 334 -17.61 3.20 4.93
C ILE A 334 -19.11 3.21 4.59
N ILE A 335 -19.55 4.08 3.68
CA ILE A 335 -20.96 4.41 3.46
C ILE A 335 -21.43 3.97 2.08
N ASN A 336 -22.45 3.10 2.02
CA ASN A 336 -23.03 2.60 0.76
C ASN A 336 -24.00 3.59 0.10
N THR A 337 -23.69 4.88 0.02
CA THR A 337 -24.48 5.91 -0.66
C THR A 337 -23.58 7.12 -0.97
N PRO A 338 -23.72 7.80 -2.14
CA PRO A 338 -22.91 8.98 -2.45
C PRO A 338 -23.09 10.10 -1.43
N CYS A 339 -22.02 10.43 -0.69
CA CYS A 339 -21.94 11.55 0.25
C CYS A 339 -20.53 12.17 0.21
N GLN A 340 -20.39 13.43 0.63
CA GLN A 340 -19.07 14.05 0.77
C GLN A 340 -18.35 13.47 1.99
N GLY A 341 -17.05 13.20 1.85
CA GLY A 341 -16.18 12.79 2.96
C GLY A 341 -16.24 13.77 4.14
N ASN A 342 -16.00 13.25 5.34
CA ASN A 342 -15.75 14.06 6.54
C ASN A 342 -15.02 13.23 7.61
N ALA A 343 -14.30 13.90 8.52
CA ALA A 343 -13.68 13.26 9.68
C ALA A 343 -13.62 14.18 10.91
N ARG A 344 -13.62 13.52 12.07
CA ARG A 344 -13.37 14.11 13.38
C ARG A 344 -11.93 13.82 13.79
N PHE A 345 -11.20 14.85 14.22
CA PHE A 345 -9.87 14.72 14.80
C PHE A 345 -9.87 13.72 15.97
N GLU A 346 -8.80 12.92 16.08
CA GLU A 346 -8.61 11.86 17.08
C GLU A 346 -9.77 10.83 17.20
N GLY A 347 -10.43 10.44 16.08
CA GLY A 347 -11.54 9.48 16.21
C GLY A 347 -12.08 8.82 14.95
N GLN A 348 -12.92 9.53 14.19
CA GLN A 348 -13.85 8.91 13.25
C GLN A 348 -13.79 9.57 11.87
N SER A 349 -13.59 8.78 10.81
CA SER A 349 -13.81 9.22 9.42
C SER A 349 -15.08 8.63 8.84
N TYR A 350 -15.56 9.24 7.76
CA TYR A 350 -16.75 8.86 7.03
C TYR A 350 -16.48 8.99 5.53
N VAL A 351 -16.53 7.87 4.81
CA VAL A 351 -16.11 7.77 3.40
C VAL A 351 -17.22 7.12 2.56
N SER A 352 -17.61 7.79 1.48
CA SER A 352 -18.56 7.26 0.49
C SER A 352 -17.91 6.18 -0.38
N LEU A 353 -18.51 4.99 -0.43
CA LEU A 353 -18.16 3.89 -1.35
C LEU A 353 -19.45 3.18 -1.82
N PRO A 354 -20.22 3.82 -2.73
CA PRO A 354 -21.52 3.31 -3.18
C PRO A 354 -21.36 2.10 -4.11
N LEU A 355 -22.13 1.03 -3.90
CA LEU A 355 -22.07 -0.17 -4.73
C LEU A 355 -23.31 -0.35 -5.63
N PRO A 356 -23.14 -0.87 -6.86
CA PRO A 356 -21.88 -1.29 -7.48
C PRO A 356 -21.02 -0.09 -7.92
N ALA A 357 -19.72 -0.14 -7.63
CA ALA A 357 -18.74 0.88 -8.01
C ALA A 357 -17.90 0.44 -9.22
N THR A 358 -17.47 1.40 -10.03
CA THR A 358 -16.36 1.25 -10.98
C THR A 358 -15.01 1.36 -10.28
N GLU A 359 -13.93 0.88 -10.91
CA GLU A 359 -12.56 1.05 -10.37
C GLU A 359 -12.15 2.53 -10.21
N THR A 360 -12.74 3.44 -10.99
CA THR A 360 -12.53 4.90 -10.85
C THR A 360 -13.20 5.44 -9.58
N GLU A 361 -14.42 4.99 -9.27
CA GLU A 361 -15.12 5.36 -8.04
C GLU A 361 -14.44 4.74 -6.81
N ILE A 362 -13.98 3.49 -6.90
CA ILE A 362 -13.17 2.86 -5.84
C ILE A 362 -11.89 3.66 -5.60
N ALA A 363 -11.17 4.09 -6.64
CA ALA A 363 -9.98 4.93 -6.49
C ALA A 363 -10.27 6.29 -5.84
N SER A 364 -11.34 6.95 -6.24
CA SER A 364 -11.81 8.19 -5.59
C SER A 364 -12.10 7.94 -4.10
N SER A 365 -12.85 6.90 -3.76
CA SER A 365 -13.11 6.50 -2.36
C SER A 365 -11.84 6.15 -1.57
N VAL A 366 -10.83 5.53 -2.21
CA VAL A 366 -9.54 5.22 -1.58
C VAL A 366 -8.77 6.51 -1.26
N ARG A 367 -8.69 7.47 -2.19
CA ARG A 367 -8.03 8.76 -1.97
C ARG A 367 -8.69 9.56 -0.86
N THR A 368 -10.02 9.68 -0.87
CA THR A 368 -10.76 10.30 0.23
C THR A 368 -10.50 9.56 1.54
N PHE A 369 -10.54 8.23 1.57
CA PHE A 369 -10.21 7.48 2.79
C PHE A 369 -8.82 7.82 3.36
N VAL A 370 -7.80 7.99 2.52
CA VAL A 370 -6.46 8.38 2.96
C VAL A 370 -6.44 9.81 3.50
N HIS A 371 -7.05 10.77 2.79
CA HIS A 371 -7.21 12.16 3.22
C HIS A 371 -7.90 12.25 4.61
N GLU A 372 -9.01 11.54 4.78
CA GLU A 372 -9.76 11.47 6.04
C GLU A 372 -9.00 10.75 7.18
N MET A 373 -8.05 9.86 6.87
CA MET A 373 -7.10 9.32 7.85
C MET A 373 -6.08 10.36 8.30
N GLY A 374 -5.75 11.35 7.46
CA GLY A 374 -4.97 12.53 7.83
C GLY A 374 -5.64 13.33 8.95
N HIS A 375 -6.92 13.67 8.79
CA HIS A 375 -7.72 14.30 9.85
C HIS A 375 -7.89 13.38 11.07
N SER A 376 -8.34 12.14 10.86
CA SER A 376 -8.74 11.24 11.96
C SER A 376 -7.56 10.82 12.84
N ILE A 377 -6.42 10.46 12.25
CA ILE A 377 -5.22 10.04 12.98
C ILE A 377 -4.35 11.24 13.34
N GLY A 378 -4.04 12.11 12.37
CA GLY A 378 -3.07 13.19 12.51
C GLY A 378 -3.63 14.55 12.94
N SER A 379 -4.94 14.68 13.15
CA SER A 379 -5.61 15.97 13.42
C SER A 379 -5.31 17.08 12.39
N LEU A 380 -4.87 16.70 11.19
CA LEU A 380 -4.45 17.62 10.13
C LEU A 380 -5.63 18.52 9.71
N LYS A 381 -5.31 19.72 9.20
CA LYS A 381 -6.29 20.65 8.63
C LYS A 381 -6.36 20.46 7.11
N ASP A 382 -7.49 20.85 6.54
CA ASP A 382 -7.59 21.00 5.09
C ASP A 382 -6.64 22.10 4.60
N GLU A 383 -6.01 21.85 3.46
CA GLU A 383 -5.10 22.79 2.81
C GLU A 383 -5.73 23.45 1.57
N TYR A 384 -6.94 23.05 1.16
CA TYR A 384 -7.67 23.70 0.07
C TYR A 384 -8.50 24.92 0.53
N VAL A 385 -9.01 25.67 -0.45
CA VAL A 385 -9.86 26.86 -0.28
C VAL A 385 -11.28 26.54 -0.75
N ALA A 386 -12.27 26.70 0.13
CA ALA A 386 -13.68 26.40 -0.12
C ALA A 386 -14.58 27.17 0.89
N PRO A 387 -14.74 28.50 0.75
CA PRO A 387 -15.16 29.39 1.86
C PRO A 387 -16.54 29.15 2.50
N ILE A 388 -17.29 28.16 2.05
CA ILE A 388 -18.56 27.71 2.63
C ILE A 388 -18.39 26.97 3.97
N TYR A 389 -17.21 26.39 4.26
CA TYR A 389 -16.96 25.61 5.48
C TYR A 389 -16.40 26.45 6.66
N GLY A 390 -16.12 27.74 6.45
CA GLY A 390 -15.63 28.65 7.48
C GLY A 390 -14.12 28.89 7.41
N ASP A 391 -13.49 29.06 8.57
CA ASP A 391 -12.07 29.41 8.74
C ASP A 391 -11.57 28.78 10.06
N TRP A 392 -10.77 27.71 9.97
CA TRP A 392 -10.35 26.87 11.11
C TRP A 392 -8.85 26.48 11.10
N PRO A 393 -7.92 27.46 10.96
CA PRO A 393 -6.48 27.18 10.97
C PRO A 393 -6.03 26.57 12.31
N GLY A 394 -4.90 25.87 12.26
CA GLY A 394 -4.23 25.31 13.42
C GLY A 394 -3.07 24.39 13.06
N ASP A 395 -2.32 24.02 14.09
CA ASP A 395 -1.23 23.04 14.02
C ASP A 395 -1.75 21.70 13.42
N PRO A 396 -0.95 20.98 12.62
CA PRO A 396 0.44 21.27 12.24
C PRO A 396 0.64 21.94 10.87
N ASN A 397 -0.41 22.10 10.07
CA ASN A 397 -0.30 22.33 8.62
C ASN A 397 -1.17 23.47 8.05
N CYS A 398 -1.84 24.28 8.88
CA CYS A 398 -2.51 25.49 8.40
C CYS A 398 -2.37 26.66 9.37
N ALA A 399 -1.44 27.58 9.10
CA ALA A 399 -1.18 28.74 9.94
C ALA A 399 -2.08 29.93 9.56
N SER A 400 -2.61 30.62 10.56
CA SER A 400 -3.36 31.89 10.40
C SER A 400 -2.45 33.08 10.08
N SER A 401 -1.14 32.94 10.33
CA SER A 401 -0.16 34.02 10.20
C SER A 401 1.24 33.49 9.89
N VAL A 402 2.09 34.35 9.32
CA VAL A 402 3.51 34.04 9.09
C VAL A 402 4.25 33.92 10.42
N GLU A 403 3.83 34.64 11.45
CA GLU A 403 4.36 34.56 12.81
C GLU A 403 4.11 33.17 13.45
N GLU A 404 2.89 32.64 13.35
CA GLU A 404 2.53 31.29 13.81
C GLU A 404 3.28 30.20 13.02
N MET A 405 3.31 30.33 11.70
CA MET A 405 4.06 29.45 10.79
C MET A 405 5.55 29.34 11.17
N ASN A 406 6.20 30.47 11.50
CA ASN A 406 7.59 30.48 11.98
C ASN A 406 7.73 29.88 13.39
N ALA A 407 6.71 29.98 14.25
CA ALA A 407 6.73 29.41 15.60
C ALA A 407 6.67 27.88 15.59
N TRP A 408 5.99 27.28 14.60
CA TRP A 408 5.99 25.83 14.34
C TRP A 408 7.27 25.32 13.66
N GLY A 409 8.21 26.22 13.31
CA GLY A 409 9.50 25.84 12.74
C GLY A 409 9.44 25.34 11.29
N TRP A 410 8.35 25.62 10.55
CA TRP A 410 8.33 25.43 9.09
C TRP A 410 9.46 26.26 8.48
N ASP A 411 10.30 25.67 7.62
CA ASP A 411 11.49 26.34 7.09
C ASP A 411 11.12 27.57 6.23
N PRO A 412 11.46 28.82 6.65
CA PRO A 412 11.16 30.02 5.89
C PRO A 412 12.06 30.21 4.66
N ALA A 413 13.05 29.33 4.42
CA ALA A 413 13.69 29.19 3.11
C ALA A 413 12.87 28.34 2.13
N GLY A 414 11.84 27.64 2.62
CA GLY A 414 10.79 27.03 1.82
C GLY A 414 9.88 28.06 1.15
N LYS A 415 9.04 27.59 0.24
CA LYS A 415 7.96 28.41 -0.34
C LYS A 415 6.73 28.27 0.55
N ILE A 416 6.30 29.38 1.14
CA ILE A 416 4.99 29.49 1.78
C ILE A 416 3.93 29.54 0.68
N TYR A 417 2.81 28.81 0.85
CA TYR A 417 1.68 28.88 -0.06
C TYR A 417 0.44 29.40 0.68
N GLY A 418 -0.25 30.36 0.09
CA GLY A 418 -1.52 30.87 0.61
C GLY A 418 -2.69 29.93 0.28
N GLY A 419 -3.72 29.98 1.10
CA GLY A 419 -4.88 29.09 1.05
C GLY A 419 -4.70 27.88 1.96
N CYS A 420 -5.51 27.81 3.04
CA CYS A 420 -5.81 26.59 3.80
C CYS A 420 -6.95 26.83 4.79
N SER A 421 -7.47 25.74 5.35
CA SER A 421 -8.70 25.71 6.14
C SER A 421 -9.79 26.57 5.52
N TYR A 422 -10.00 26.32 4.22
CA TYR A 422 -11.06 26.87 3.40
C TYR A 422 -10.96 28.35 2.99
N VAL A 423 -9.98 29.13 3.48
CA VAL A 423 -9.81 30.56 3.12
C VAL A 423 -8.44 30.89 2.52
N GLU A 424 -8.39 31.89 1.64
CA GLU A 424 -7.17 32.30 0.91
C GLU A 424 -6.07 32.92 1.78
N ASN A 425 -6.43 33.48 2.94
CA ASN A 425 -5.50 34.28 3.78
C ASN A 425 -4.62 33.45 4.72
N ASN A 426 -4.97 32.20 4.98
CA ASN A 426 -4.15 31.29 5.78
C ASN A 426 -3.00 30.71 4.94
N PHE A 427 -2.02 30.09 5.59
CA PHE A 427 -0.79 29.59 4.99
C PHE A 427 -0.60 28.10 5.24
N ARG A 428 -0.31 27.35 4.17
CA ARG A 428 0.02 25.91 4.23
C ARG A 428 1.51 25.65 3.93
N PRO A 429 2.07 24.52 4.42
CA PRO A 429 3.50 24.29 4.32
C PRO A 429 3.95 23.88 2.91
N THR A 430 3.04 23.32 2.10
CA THR A 430 3.39 22.76 0.80
C THR A 430 2.33 23.07 -0.28
N ARG A 431 2.56 22.58 -1.49
CA ARG A 431 1.64 22.76 -2.64
C ARG A 431 0.91 21.48 -3.01
N TYR A 432 1.50 20.33 -2.72
CA TYR A 432 1.15 19.03 -3.29
C TYR A 432 0.91 18.00 -2.18
N SER A 433 0.19 18.42 -1.13
CA SER A 433 -0.34 17.51 -0.12
C SER A 433 -1.71 16.95 -0.55
N ILE A 434 -2.00 15.72 -0.17
CA ILE A 434 -3.33 15.11 -0.20
C ILE A 434 -4.36 15.94 0.60
N MET A 435 -3.92 16.71 1.62
CA MET A 435 -4.77 17.65 2.35
C MET A 435 -5.20 18.87 1.50
N ASN A 436 -4.48 19.17 0.41
CA ASN A 436 -4.81 20.26 -0.53
C ASN A 436 -5.58 19.76 -1.76
N GLY A 437 -5.55 18.46 -2.04
CA GLY A 437 -6.15 17.89 -3.25
C GLY A 437 -6.10 16.37 -3.23
N GLU A 438 -7.09 15.74 -2.59
CA GLU A 438 -7.14 14.28 -2.45
C GLU A 438 -7.12 13.53 -3.80
N MET A 439 -7.74 14.09 -4.84
CA MET A 439 -7.83 13.49 -6.18
C MET A 439 -6.61 13.79 -7.08
N GLU A 440 -5.57 14.44 -6.56
CA GLU A 440 -4.28 14.60 -7.25
C GLU A 440 -3.30 13.49 -6.83
N ASP A 441 -2.25 13.26 -7.64
CA ASP A 441 -1.14 12.33 -7.40
C ASP A 441 -0.14 12.95 -6.39
N ASN A 442 -0.65 13.20 -5.18
CA ASN A 442 -0.01 13.92 -4.07
C ASN A 442 0.16 12.99 -2.86
N ASP A 443 1.32 12.98 -2.21
CA ASP A 443 1.51 12.32 -0.91
C ASP A 443 1.02 13.22 0.24
N PHE A 444 1.33 12.90 1.50
CA PHE A 444 1.02 13.82 2.61
C PHE A 444 1.89 15.09 2.59
N ASP A 445 3.08 15.02 1.99
CA ASP A 445 4.15 16.02 1.96
C ASP A 445 4.78 16.29 3.37
N TYR A 446 6.01 16.81 3.37
CA TYR A 446 7.01 16.53 4.42
C TYR A 446 6.64 16.98 5.86
N ILE A 447 5.76 17.96 6.04
CA ILE A 447 5.32 18.42 7.38
C ILE A 447 4.21 17.52 7.94
N ASN A 448 3.23 17.17 7.11
CA ASN A 448 2.16 16.25 7.48
C ASN A 448 2.74 14.86 7.77
N GLU A 449 3.69 14.38 6.96
CA GLU A 449 4.42 13.13 7.23
C GLU A 449 5.14 13.14 8.59
N ALA A 450 5.86 14.23 8.89
CA ALA A 450 6.61 14.35 10.14
C ALA A 450 5.67 14.38 11.36
N HIS A 451 4.57 15.14 11.29
CA HIS A 451 3.58 15.19 12.37
C HIS A 451 2.87 13.84 12.54
N LEU A 452 2.37 13.23 11.45
CA LEU A 452 1.75 11.90 11.49
C LEU A 452 2.70 10.86 12.13
N CYS A 453 3.99 10.90 11.81
CA CYS A 453 4.97 9.99 12.38
C CYS A 453 5.20 10.23 13.88
N ALA A 454 5.16 11.50 14.33
CA ALA A 454 5.20 11.85 15.75
C ALA A 454 3.96 11.34 16.50
N VAL A 455 2.75 11.51 15.94
CA VAL A 455 1.51 10.98 16.51
C VAL A 455 1.52 9.44 16.57
N LEU A 456 2.01 8.76 15.54
CA LEU A 456 2.18 7.30 15.56
C LEU A 456 3.15 6.85 16.67
N ALA A 457 4.24 7.59 16.88
CA ALA A 457 5.18 7.32 17.97
C ALA A 457 4.57 7.58 19.35
N GLU A 458 3.80 8.67 19.52
CA GLU A 458 3.06 9.00 20.75
C GLU A 458 2.05 7.91 21.11
N LYS A 459 1.10 7.62 20.21
CA LYS A 459 0.01 6.66 20.48
C LYS A 459 0.54 5.23 20.70
N THR A 460 1.61 4.82 20.01
CA THR A 460 2.10 3.43 20.04
C THR A 460 3.34 3.18 20.92
N GLY A 461 3.96 4.24 21.47
CA GLY A 461 5.21 4.15 22.23
C GLY A 461 6.41 3.67 21.41
N LYS A 462 6.31 3.67 20.08
CA LYS A 462 7.25 3.03 19.14
C LYS A 462 7.46 3.91 17.91
N PHE A 463 8.69 4.28 17.64
CA PHE A 463 9.09 4.73 16.30
C PHE A 463 9.22 3.48 15.40
N GLY A 464 8.57 3.48 14.24
CA GLY A 464 8.80 2.48 13.19
C GLY A 464 10.03 2.80 12.35
N PHE A 465 9.96 2.54 11.04
CA PHE A 465 10.99 2.99 10.12
C PHE A 465 10.94 4.53 9.94
N PRO A 466 12.04 5.17 9.49
CA PRO A 466 12.30 6.59 9.75
C PRO A 466 11.23 7.51 9.15
N CYS A 467 10.89 8.56 9.91
CA CYS A 467 9.96 9.58 9.48
C CYS A 467 10.57 10.45 8.37
N GLY A 468 10.04 10.34 7.15
CA GLY A 468 10.34 11.21 6.00
C GLY A 468 10.98 10.51 4.80
N ASP A 469 10.67 10.99 3.60
CA ASP A 469 11.16 10.47 2.32
C ASP A 469 12.69 10.24 2.25
N GLY A 470 13.05 9.00 1.93
CA GLY A 470 14.16 8.60 1.03
C GLY A 470 15.61 8.89 1.46
N GLY A 471 15.83 9.77 2.43
CA GLY A 471 17.16 10.24 2.82
C GLY A 471 17.19 11.56 3.62
N LYS A 472 16.07 12.29 3.72
CA LYS A 472 15.94 13.42 4.66
C LYS A 472 15.41 12.94 6.00
N PHE A 473 16.29 12.32 6.79
CA PHE A 473 15.96 11.95 8.17
C PHE A 473 15.67 13.21 9.00
N TRP A 474 14.42 13.38 9.42
CA TRP A 474 14.09 14.29 10.51
C TRP A 474 14.63 13.70 11.81
N THR A 475 15.86 14.07 12.17
CA THR A 475 16.32 13.95 13.56
C THR A 475 15.49 14.92 14.39
N PHE A 476 14.37 14.44 14.94
CA PHE A 476 13.68 15.13 16.02
C PHE A 476 14.73 15.50 17.07
N LYS A 477 14.94 16.80 17.27
CA LYS A 477 15.66 17.25 18.45
C LYS A 477 14.84 16.88 19.68
N GLU A 478 15.52 16.70 20.80
CA GLU A 478 14.96 16.33 22.10
C GLU A 478 14.12 17.47 22.75
N ASP A 479 13.69 18.46 21.96
CA ASP A 479 13.04 19.70 22.40
C ASP A 479 11.48 19.62 22.40
N TYR A 480 10.90 18.44 22.16
CA TYR A 480 9.44 18.20 22.05
C TYR A 480 8.88 17.33 23.21
N SER A 481 9.39 17.51 24.43
CA SER A 481 8.95 16.80 25.66
C SER A 481 8.58 17.73 26.82
#